data_AF-A0A660MKJ7-F1
#
_entry.id   AF-A0A660MKJ7-F1
#
_cell.length_a   1.000
_cell.length_b   1.000
_cell.length_c   1.000
_cell.angle_alpha   90.00
_cell.angle_beta   90.00
_cell.angle_gamma   90.00
#
_symmetry.space_group_name_H-M   'P 1'
#
loop_
_entity.id
_entity.type
_entity.pdbx_description
1 polymer ?
#
loop_
_entity_poly.entity_id
_entity_poly.type
_entity_poly.pdbx_seq_one_letter_code
_entity_poly.pdbx_strand_id
1 'polypeptide(L)'
;MSEKKQSALSVLKFATIVCLLCSLLVSTAAVSLRGFQKQNADNEKKVNILRAAGLAGAEEKLSTQEINDKFEKIIPLVIDLSTGKPMSDKNPLTYDMYNAARSDSEGHALTD
;
A
#
# COMPACT_ATOMS: atom_id res chain seq x y z
N MET A 1 32.40 28.50 42.31
CA MET A 1 31.13 27.72 42.41
C MET A 1 30.19 28.23 41.32
N SER A 2 29.52 27.31 40.62
CA SER A 2 28.40 27.55 39.67
C SER A 2 28.75 28.26 38.35
N GLU A 3 27.94 28.06 37.29
CA GLU A 3 27.89 28.76 35.97
C GLU A 3 28.01 27.93 34.66
N LYS A 4 27.96 26.58 34.64
CA LYS A 4 27.90 25.82 33.34
C LYS A 4 26.89 24.67 33.21
N LYS A 5 25.93 24.52 34.14
CA LYS A 5 24.90 23.45 34.06
C LYS A 5 23.59 23.84 33.36
N GLN A 6 23.32 25.14 33.16
CA GLN A 6 22.03 25.61 32.62
C GLN A 6 21.91 25.48 31.08
N SER A 7 23.01 25.63 30.33
CA SER A 7 22.97 25.65 28.85
C SER A 7 22.77 24.25 28.22
N ALA A 8 23.52 23.23 28.66
CA ALA A 8 23.35 21.86 28.11
C ALA A 8 21.99 21.24 28.48
N LEU A 9 21.50 21.48 29.70
CA LEU A 9 20.22 20.95 30.16
C LEU A 9 19.03 21.65 29.49
N SER A 10 19.13 22.95 29.21
CA SER A 10 18.09 23.68 28.47
C SER A 10 18.01 23.25 27.01
N VAL A 11 19.16 23.04 26.35
CA VAL A 11 19.21 22.50 24.99
C VAL A 11 18.58 21.10 24.92
N LEU A 12 18.92 20.21 25.85
CA LEU A 12 18.35 18.86 25.89
C LEU A 12 16.82 18.92 26.07
N LYS A 13 16.32 19.74 27.00
CA LYS A 13 14.88 19.93 27.22
C LYS A 13 14.17 20.45 25.97
N PHE A 14 14.74 21.47 25.32
CA PHE A 14 14.17 22.02 24.09
C PHE A 14 14.12 20.98 22.97
N ALA A 15 15.23 20.28 22.74
CA ALA A 15 15.32 19.22 21.73
C ALA A 15 14.30 18.11 21.99
N THR A 16 14.15 17.65 23.24
CA THR A 16 13.14 16.64 23.59
C THR A 16 11.72 17.12 23.31
N ILE A 17 11.37 18.36 23.67
CA ILE A 17 10.03 18.91 23.41
C ILE A 17 9.74 18.98 21.91
N VAL A 18 10.68 19.50 21.12
CA VAL A 18 10.53 19.59 19.65
C VAL A 18 10.42 18.20 19.03
N CYS A 19 11.26 17.24 19.44
CA CYS A 19 11.18 15.86 18.95
C CYS A 19 9.84 15.20 19.25
N LEU A 20 9.27 15.42 20.44
CA LEU A 20 7.97 14.87 20.80
C LEU A 20 6.83 15.52 19.99
N LEU A 21 6.86 16.83 19.80
CA LEU A 21 5.88 17.53 18.96
C LEU A 21 5.96 17.06 17.50
N CYS A 22 7.16 17.01 16.92
CA CYS A 22 7.35 16.59 15.54
C CYS A 22 6.93 15.13 15.32
N SER A 23 7.28 14.22 16.23
CA SER A 23 6.88 12.81 16.12
C SER A 23 5.35 12.62 16.25
N LEU A 24 4.69 13.40 17.12
CA LEU A 24 3.23 13.41 17.22
C LEU A 24 2.55 13.92 15.94
N LEU A 25 3.04 15.03 15.37
CA LEU A 25 2.49 15.59 14.13
C LEU A 25 2.64 14.62 12.95
N VAL A 26 3.84 14.08 12.74
CA VAL A 26 4.11 13.16 11.61
C VAL A 26 3.32 11.87 11.76
N SER A 27 3.25 11.29 12.95
CA SER A 27 2.48 10.06 13.19
C SER A 27 0.97 10.27 12.95
N THR A 28 0.42 11.41 13.38
CA THR A 28 -0.99 11.75 13.15
C THR A 28 -1.31 11.93 11.67
N ALA A 29 -0.46 12.65 10.93
CA ALA A 29 -0.61 12.81 9.49
C ALA A 29 -0.54 11.46 8.76
N ALA A 30 0.40 10.59 9.15
CA ALA A 30 0.56 9.28 8.53
C ALA A 30 -0.68 8.39 8.70
N VAL A 31 -1.27 8.34 9.89
CA VAL A 31 -2.43 7.47 10.17
C VAL A 31 -3.71 8.01 9.52
N SER A 32 -3.95 9.32 9.59
CA SER A 32 -5.18 9.94 9.05
C SER A 32 -5.27 9.82 7.52
N LEU A 33 -4.14 9.95 6.81
CA LEU A 33 -4.11 9.91 5.34
C LEU A 33 -4.03 8.48 4.77
N ARG A 34 -3.60 7.49 5.57
CA ARG A 34 -3.40 6.11 5.11
C ARG A 34 -4.68 5.48 4.55
N GLY A 35 -5.83 5.78 5.13
CA GLY A 35 -7.12 5.28 4.65
C GLY A 35 -7.45 5.75 3.23
N PHE A 36 -7.35 7.06 2.99
CA PHE A 36 -7.59 7.66 1.68
C PHE A 36 -6.60 7.18 0.62
N GLN A 37 -5.32 7.06 0.98
CA GLN A 37 -4.30 6.54 0.08
C GLN A 37 -4.58 5.09 -0.33
N LYS A 38 -5.01 4.24 0.62
CA LYS A 38 -5.37 2.85 0.33
C LYS A 38 -6.56 2.76 -0.63
N GLN A 39 -7.61 3.52 -0.39
CA GLN A 39 -8.80 3.54 -1.26
C GLN A 39 -8.46 4.03 -2.68
N ASN A 40 -7.68 5.10 -2.80
CA ASN A 40 -7.26 5.61 -4.10
C ASN A 40 -6.36 4.62 -4.85
N ALA A 41 -5.42 3.98 -4.15
CA ALA A 41 -4.56 2.95 -4.74
C ALA A 41 -5.37 1.73 -5.20
N ASP A 42 -6.39 1.31 -4.44
CA ASP A 42 -7.26 0.20 -4.82
C ASP A 42 -8.13 0.55 -6.03
N ASN A 43 -8.66 1.78 -6.10
CA ASN A 43 -9.39 2.27 -7.28
C ASN A 43 -8.49 2.35 -8.50
N GLU A 44 -7.28 2.88 -8.36
CA GLU A 44 -6.30 2.99 -9.46
C GLU A 44 -5.95 1.62 -10.05
N LYS A 45 -5.72 0.60 -9.19
CA LYS A 45 -5.52 -0.78 -9.63
C LYS A 45 -6.69 -1.29 -10.46
N LYS A 46 -7.92 -1.09 -9.98
CA LYS A 46 -9.14 -1.51 -10.71
C LYS A 46 -9.24 -0.80 -12.06
N VAL A 47 -8.98 0.50 -12.12
CA VAL A 47 -9.00 1.23 -13.39
C VAL A 47 -7.96 0.70 -14.36
N ASN A 48 -6.74 0.43 -13.89
CA ASN A 48 -5.68 -0.12 -14.74
C ASN A 48 -6.04 -1.51 -15.28
N ILE A 49 -6.68 -2.36 -14.48
CA ILE A 49 -7.23 -3.65 -14.95
C ILE A 49 -8.32 -3.44 -16.00
N LEU A 50 -9.27 -2.53 -15.75
CA LEU A 50 -10.35 -2.22 -16.70
C LEU A 50 -9.80 -1.68 -18.02
N ARG A 51 -8.77 -0.82 -17.99
CA ARG A 51 -8.09 -0.32 -19.19
C ARG A 51 -7.37 -1.43 -19.95
N ALA A 52 -6.63 -2.30 -19.24
CA ALA A 52 -5.95 -3.44 -19.85
C ALA A 52 -6.94 -4.41 -20.51
N ALA A 53 -8.14 -4.56 -19.95
CA ALA A 53 -9.22 -5.35 -20.50
C ALA A 53 -10.03 -4.63 -21.62
N GLY A 54 -9.72 -3.38 -21.94
CA GLY A 54 -10.48 -2.58 -22.92
C GLY A 54 -11.87 -2.14 -22.46
N LEU A 55 -12.16 -2.24 -21.15
CA LEU A 55 -13.44 -1.85 -20.53
C LEU A 55 -13.48 -0.39 -20.07
N ALA A 56 -12.34 0.31 -20.14
CA ALA A 56 -12.21 1.74 -19.89
C ALA A 56 -11.24 2.37 -20.90
N GLY A 57 -11.55 3.59 -21.35
CA GLY A 57 -10.66 4.38 -22.21
C GLY A 57 -9.38 4.81 -21.49
N ALA A 58 -8.30 5.03 -22.24
CA ALA A 58 -7.02 5.46 -21.69
C ALA A 58 -7.12 6.78 -20.91
N GLU A 59 -7.95 7.71 -21.40
CA GLU A 59 -8.17 9.03 -20.80
C GLU A 59 -9.54 9.16 -20.09
N GLU A 60 -10.32 8.08 -20.04
CA GLU A 60 -11.63 8.07 -19.38
C GLU A 60 -11.45 8.25 -17.87
N LYS A 61 -12.13 9.27 -17.31
CA LYS A 61 -12.19 9.51 -15.87
C LYS A 61 -13.45 8.86 -15.33
N LEU A 62 -13.28 7.76 -14.60
CA LEU A 62 -14.36 7.04 -13.94
C LEU A 62 -14.48 7.46 -12.48
N SER A 63 -15.69 7.65 -12.00
CA SER A 63 -15.99 7.76 -10.58
C SER A 63 -15.82 6.40 -9.88
N THR A 64 -15.66 6.40 -8.55
CA THR A 64 -15.53 5.15 -7.77
C THR A 64 -16.70 4.20 -7.98
N GLN A 65 -17.91 4.72 -8.17
CA GLN A 65 -19.09 3.90 -8.42
C GLN A 65 -19.00 3.20 -9.78
N GLU A 66 -18.71 3.94 -10.84
CA GLU A 66 -18.58 3.37 -12.19
C GLU A 66 -17.44 2.35 -12.29
N ILE A 67 -16.35 2.56 -11.56
CA ILE A 67 -15.25 1.58 -11.45
C ILE A 67 -15.79 0.27 -10.87
N ASN A 68 -16.52 0.33 -9.76
CA ASN A 68 -17.05 -0.87 -9.12
C ASN A 68 -18.05 -1.60 -10.03
N ASP A 69 -18.97 -0.87 -10.65
CA ASP A 69 -19.99 -1.44 -11.54
C ASP A 69 -19.35 -2.15 -12.76
N LYS A 70 -18.34 -1.53 -13.38
CA LYS A 70 -17.59 -2.16 -14.47
C LYS A 70 -16.78 -3.36 -14.01
N PHE A 71 -16.26 -3.32 -12.78
CA PHE A 71 -15.44 -4.38 -12.20
C PHE A 71 -16.25 -5.64 -11.83
N GLU A 72 -17.58 -5.57 -11.71
CA GLU A 72 -18.43 -6.76 -11.48
C GLU A 72 -18.29 -7.82 -12.57
N LYS A 73 -17.89 -7.43 -13.79
CA LYS A 73 -17.66 -8.32 -14.92
C LYS A 73 -16.30 -9.04 -14.86
N ILE A 74 -15.43 -8.65 -13.92
CA ILE A 74 -14.09 -9.20 -13.77
C ILE A 74 -14.13 -10.34 -12.75
N ILE A 75 -13.63 -11.50 -13.16
CA ILE A 75 -13.47 -12.66 -12.28
C ILE A 75 -11.98 -12.76 -11.93
N PRO A 76 -11.57 -12.34 -10.71
CA PRO A 76 -10.18 -12.46 -10.30
C PRO A 76 -9.88 -13.92 -9.96
N LEU A 77 -8.72 -14.41 -10.39
CA LEU A 77 -8.24 -15.78 -10.15
C LEU A 77 -6.78 -15.75 -9.73
N VAL A 78 -6.40 -16.65 -8.82
CA VAL A 78 -4.99 -16.95 -8.54
C VAL A 78 -4.60 -18.17 -9.36
N ILE A 79 -3.53 -18.06 -10.13
CA ILE A 79 -3.05 -19.13 -11.01
C ILE A 79 -1.72 -19.66 -10.49
N ASP A 80 -1.58 -20.98 -10.45
CA ASP A 80 -0.28 -21.64 -10.31
C ASP A 80 0.47 -21.53 -11.64
N LEU A 81 1.61 -20.85 -11.63
CA LEU A 81 2.40 -20.59 -12.83
C LEU A 81 3.07 -21.86 -13.39
N SER A 82 3.25 -22.91 -12.59
CA SER A 82 3.85 -24.18 -13.02
C SER A 82 2.84 -25.05 -13.75
N THR A 83 1.59 -25.09 -13.25
CA THR A 83 0.53 -25.96 -13.79
C THR A 83 -0.46 -25.23 -14.68
N GLY A 84 -0.50 -23.90 -14.64
CA GLY A 84 -1.46 -23.05 -15.35
C GLY A 84 -2.89 -23.13 -14.80
N LYS A 85 -3.10 -23.77 -13.65
CA LYS A 85 -4.44 -24.03 -13.10
C LYS A 85 -4.83 -23.00 -12.03
N PRO A 86 -6.13 -22.67 -11.91
CA PRO A 86 -6.62 -21.88 -10.79
C PRO A 86 -6.39 -22.58 -9.45
N MET A 87 -5.92 -21.82 -8.46
CA MET A 87 -5.77 -22.27 -7.09
C MET A 87 -7.01 -21.87 -6.27
N SER A 88 -7.73 -22.86 -5.74
CA SER A 88 -8.98 -22.66 -4.99
C SER A 88 -8.76 -22.32 -3.51
N ASP A 89 -7.55 -22.56 -2.99
CA ASP A 89 -7.16 -22.33 -1.60
C ASP A 89 -6.76 -20.88 -1.33
N LYS A 90 -6.55 -20.06 -2.37
CA LYS A 90 -6.11 -18.67 -2.26
C LYS A 90 -7.20 -17.71 -2.70
N ASN A 91 -7.44 -16.69 -1.88
CA ASN A 91 -8.40 -15.63 -2.22
C ASN A 91 -7.73 -14.57 -3.12
N PRO A 92 -8.18 -14.42 -4.39
CA PRO A 92 -7.60 -13.47 -5.34
C PRO A 92 -7.66 -12.01 -4.89
N LEU A 93 -8.64 -11.65 -4.05
CA LEU A 93 -8.83 -10.27 -3.57
C LEU A 93 -7.87 -9.88 -2.46
N THR A 94 -7.31 -10.86 -1.75
CA THR A 94 -6.40 -10.63 -0.61
C THR A 94 -5.01 -11.21 -0.84
N TYR A 95 -4.78 -11.87 -1.97
CA TYR A 95 -3.50 -12.50 -2.29
C TYR A 95 -2.44 -11.44 -2.60
N ASP A 96 -1.32 -11.50 -1.87
CA ASP A 96 -0.16 -10.63 -2.10
C ASP A 96 0.92 -11.39 -2.88
N MET A 97 0.90 -11.20 -4.19
CA MET A 97 1.86 -11.82 -5.11
C MET A 97 3.32 -11.44 -4.81
N TYR A 98 3.57 -10.23 -4.31
CA TYR A 98 4.94 -9.76 -4.05
C TYR A 98 5.52 -10.39 -2.79
N ASN A 99 4.70 -10.56 -1.75
CA ASN A 99 5.12 -11.29 -0.56
C ASN A 99 5.28 -12.78 -0.85
N ALA A 100 4.38 -13.39 -1.62
CA ALA A 100 4.50 -14.78 -2.03
C ALA A 100 5.80 -15.04 -2.81
N ALA A 101 6.12 -14.18 -3.78
CA ALA A 101 7.34 -14.29 -4.58
C ALA A 101 8.65 -14.18 -3.77
N ARG A 102 8.62 -13.50 -2.60
CA ARG A 102 9.77 -13.38 -1.69
C ARG A 102 9.86 -14.48 -0.64
N SER A 103 8.81 -15.28 -0.49
CA SER A 103 8.80 -16.37 0.49
C SER A 103 9.49 -17.60 -0.08
N ASP A 104 10.28 -18.29 0.73
CA ASP A 104 10.95 -19.53 0.31
C ASP A 104 9.95 -20.66 -0.01
N SER A 105 8.71 -20.57 0.50
CA SER A 105 7.68 -21.59 0.34
C SER A 105 6.87 -21.46 -0.95
N GLU A 106 6.69 -20.24 -1.47
CA GLU A 106 5.86 -19.99 -2.68
C GLU A 106 6.67 -19.35 -3.82
N GLY A 107 7.79 -18.71 -3.52
CA GLY A 107 8.67 -18.07 -4.49
C GLY A 107 9.67 -19.06 -5.09
N HIS A 108 10.08 -18.79 -6.33
CA HIS A 108 11.17 -19.50 -6.98
C HIS A 108 12.19 -18.47 -7.49
N ALA A 109 13.47 -18.66 -7.14
CA ALA A 109 14.53 -17.81 -7.64
C ALA A 109 14.70 -18.04 -9.15
N LEU A 110 14.71 -16.95 -9.92
CA LEU A 110 14.99 -17.04 -11.35
C LEU A 110 16.48 -17.34 -11.53
N THR A 111 16.79 -18.53 -12.05
CA THR A 111 18.12 -18.87 -12.53
C THR A 111 18.20 -18.52 -14.01
N ASP A 112 19.27 -17.83 -14.42
CA ASP A 112 19.59 -17.57 -15.84
C ASP A 112 19.79 -18.86 -16.65
#